data_AF-A0A7S2ET61-F1
#
_entry.id   AF-A0A7S2ET61-F1
#
_cell.length_a   1.000
_cell.length_b   1.000
_cell.length_c   1.000
_cell.angle_alpha   90.00
_cell.angle_beta   90.00
_cell.angle_gamma   90.00
#
_symmetry.space_group_name_H-M   'P 1'
#
loop_
_entity.id
_entity.type
_entity.pdbx_description
1 polymer ?
#
loop_
_entity_poly.entity_id
_entity_poly.type
_entity_poly.pdbx_seq_one_letter_code
_entity_poly.pdbx_strand_id
1 'polypeptide(L)'
;LMDESETAQQQAMAPKKKSSSPAPSGGIKGFLQRAGKSFFAGGIYAKDSSLWISKIAAKVAYVVATTSIVLFMPLVFEISREQQMIEVEKSQVKDLRAQGYADRQLQEMGFCEAAVRRAPSVAMAK
;
A
#
# COMPACT_ATOMS: atom_id res chain seq x y z
N LEU A 1 5.09 66.18 24.13
CA LEU A 1 5.87 67.11 24.96
C LEU A 1 6.90 66.25 25.69
N MET A 2 8.13 66.21 25.14
CA MET A 2 9.41 65.75 25.73
C MET A 2 9.49 64.24 26.12
N ASP A 3 10.52 63.45 25.79
CA ASP A 3 11.90 63.76 25.44
C ASP A 3 12.46 62.75 24.42
N GLU A 4 13.12 63.28 23.39
CA GLU A 4 14.17 62.58 22.63
C GLU A 4 15.50 62.71 23.42
N SER A 5 16.52 61.98 22.98
CA SER A 5 17.94 62.31 23.21
C SER A 5 18.46 62.15 24.63
N GLU A 6 18.85 60.92 25.01
CA GLU A 6 20.07 60.67 25.80
C GLU A 6 20.33 59.17 25.99
N THR A 7 20.79 58.50 24.94
CA THR A 7 21.67 57.32 25.07
C THR A 7 22.39 56.96 23.77
N ALA A 8 22.46 57.89 22.83
CA ALA A 8 23.26 57.78 21.61
C ALA A 8 24.66 58.35 21.85
N GLN A 9 25.43 57.83 22.82
CA GLN A 9 26.86 58.16 22.96
C GLN A 9 27.57 57.29 24.01
N GLN A 10 27.74 55.98 23.71
CA GLN A 10 28.87 55.19 24.24
C GLN A 10 29.01 53.85 23.52
N GLN A 11 29.19 53.90 22.19
CA GLN A 11 29.87 52.81 21.48
C GLN A 11 31.36 53.18 21.33
N ALA A 12 32.06 53.14 22.46
CA ALA A 12 33.51 53.15 22.50
C ALA A 12 34.01 51.73 22.22
N MET A 13 34.66 51.59 21.08
CA MET A 13 35.62 50.57 20.65
C MET A 13 36.00 49.53 21.73
N ALA A 14 35.38 48.35 21.68
CA ALA A 14 35.94 47.13 22.23
C ALA A 14 36.59 46.34 21.09
N PRO A 15 37.89 45.97 21.16
CA PRO A 15 38.48 45.09 20.16
C PRO A 15 37.76 43.75 20.23
N LYS A 16 37.18 43.31 19.10
CA LYS A 16 36.70 41.94 18.91
C LYS A 16 37.86 41.00 19.25
N LYS A 17 37.89 40.47 20.47
CA LYS A 17 38.68 39.28 20.81
C LYS A 17 38.24 38.21 19.83
N LYS A 18 39.11 37.93 18.85
CA LYS A 18 39.02 36.71 18.05
C LYS A 18 38.91 35.58 19.06
N SER A 19 37.72 35.03 19.23
CA SER A 19 37.55 33.74 19.85
C SER A 19 38.43 32.81 19.03
N SER A 20 39.53 32.37 19.62
CA SER A 20 40.32 31.26 19.11
C SER A 20 39.40 30.05 19.10
N SER A 21 38.61 29.91 18.03
CA SER A 21 38.09 28.60 17.65
C SER A 21 39.31 27.68 17.60
N PRO A 22 39.32 26.57 18.35
CA PRO A 22 40.43 25.64 18.29
C PRO A 22 40.64 25.30 16.81
N ALA A 23 41.87 25.47 16.33
CA ALA A 23 42.24 25.26 14.94
C ALA A 23 41.56 23.98 14.42
N PRO A 24 40.87 24.01 13.26
CA PRO A 24 40.24 22.83 12.74
C PRO A 24 41.36 21.81 12.51
N SER A 25 41.34 20.72 13.28
CA SER A 25 42.18 19.54 13.05
C SER A 25 41.87 19.02 11.65
N GLY A 26 42.58 19.58 10.67
CA GLY A 26 42.42 19.35 9.25
C GLY A 26 43.13 18.05 8.90
N GLY A 27 42.33 17.03 8.56
CA GLY A 27 42.81 15.74 8.13
C GLY A 27 41.73 14.66 8.19
N ILE A 28 42.06 13.46 7.72
CA ILE A 28 41.16 12.29 7.65
C ILE A 28 40.56 11.97 9.04
N LYS A 29 41.31 12.21 10.12
CA LYS A 29 40.84 12.04 11.51
C LYS A 29 39.74 13.04 11.90
N GLY A 30 39.87 14.31 11.50
CA GLY A 30 38.84 15.33 11.70
C GLY A 30 37.59 15.06 10.85
N PHE A 31 37.79 14.52 9.63
CA PHE A 31 36.68 14.09 8.78
C PHE A 31 35.92 12.91 9.39
N LEU A 32 36.61 11.85 9.86
CA LEU A 32 35.98 10.70 10.52
C LEU A 32 35.23 11.09 11.80
N GLN A 33 35.80 11.96 12.62
CA GLN A 33 35.16 12.41 13.85
C GLN A 33 33.93 13.31 13.57
N ARG A 34 34.00 14.14 12.52
CA ARG A 34 32.86 14.96 12.08
C ARG A 34 31.79 14.12 11.42
N ALA A 35 32.18 13.18 10.55
CA ALA A 35 31.27 12.23 9.91
C ALA A 35 30.57 11.35 10.95
N GLY A 36 31.28 10.79 11.92
CA GLY A 36 30.68 9.97 12.99
C GLY A 36 29.62 10.74 13.79
N LYS A 37 29.88 12.02 14.13
CA LYS A 37 28.88 12.87 14.78
C LYS A 37 27.67 13.16 13.87
N SER A 38 27.90 13.41 12.58
CA SER A 38 26.83 13.61 11.60
C SER A 38 26.01 12.33 11.34
N PHE A 39 26.63 11.15 11.33
CA PHE A 39 25.94 9.86 11.21
C PHE A 39 25.11 9.55 12.45
N PHE A 40 25.62 9.82 13.65
CA PHE A 40 24.86 9.63 14.88
C PHE A 40 23.65 10.58 14.94
N ALA A 41 23.86 11.87 14.67
CA ALA A 41 22.77 12.85 14.61
C ALA A 41 21.77 12.51 13.49
N GLY A 42 22.25 12.11 12.31
CA GLY A 42 21.43 11.66 11.20
C GLY A 42 20.67 10.37 11.52
N GLY A 43 21.26 9.45 12.28
CA GLY A 43 20.64 8.21 12.73
C GLY A 43 19.49 8.45 13.71
N ILE A 44 19.66 9.37 14.66
CA ILE A 44 18.58 9.78 15.57
C ILE A 44 17.45 10.46 14.77
N TYR A 45 17.80 11.38 13.88
CA TYR A 45 16.81 12.06 13.03
C TYR A 45 16.04 11.08 12.11
N ALA A 46 16.74 10.10 11.53
CA ALA A 46 16.12 9.07 10.70
C ALA A 46 15.18 8.18 11.52
N LYS A 47 15.56 7.82 12.75
CA LYS A 47 14.68 7.07 13.66
C LYS A 47 13.39 7.84 13.94
N ASP A 48 13.49 9.13 14.30
CA ASP A 48 12.31 9.93 14.61
C ASP A 48 11.43 10.18 13.37
N SER A 49 12.05 10.42 12.22
CA SER A 49 11.36 10.57 10.94
C SER A 49 10.65 9.27 10.51
N SER A 50 11.29 8.11 10.71
CA SER A 50 10.68 6.81 10.38
C SER A 50 9.47 6.49 11.25
N LEU A 51 9.46 6.91 12.53
CA LEU A 51 8.30 6.77 13.40
C LEU A 51 7.13 7.67 12.95
N TRP A 52 7.43 8.84 12.37
CA TRP A 52 6.40 9.70 11.81
C TRP A 52 5.83 9.13 10.49
N ILE A 53 6.70 8.72 9.57
CA ILE A 53 6.29 8.13 8.28
C ILE A 53 5.49 6.84 8.51
N SER A 54 5.94 5.97 9.43
CA SER A 54 5.26 4.71 9.72
C SER A 54 3.84 4.92 10.26
N LYS A 55 3.59 5.95 11.07
CA LYS A 55 2.23 6.30 11.53
C LYS A 55 1.31 6.70 10.39
N ILE A 56 1.81 7.46 9.40
CA ILE A 56 1.03 7.86 8.23
C ILE A 56 0.80 6.64 7.32
N ALA A 57 1.85 5.88 7.05
CA ALA A 57 1.78 4.68 6.22
C ALA A 57 0.80 3.65 6.81
N ALA A 58 0.82 3.45 8.13
CA ALA A 58 -0.11 2.55 8.81
C ALA A 58 -1.57 2.99 8.65
N LYS A 59 -1.86 4.29 8.74
CA LYS A 59 -3.22 4.82 8.52
C LYS A 59 -3.67 4.59 7.07
N VAL A 60 -2.83 4.91 6.10
CA VAL A 60 -3.14 4.73 4.68
C VAL A 60 -3.33 3.24 4.36
N ALA A 61 -2.41 2.39 4.80
CA ALA A 61 -2.49 0.95 4.60
C ALA A 61 -3.76 0.37 5.23
N TYR A 62 -4.14 0.82 6.43
CA TYR A 62 -5.38 0.39 7.07
C TYR A 62 -6.61 0.77 6.25
N VAL A 63 -6.69 2.01 5.75
CA VAL A 63 -7.81 2.45 4.91
C VAL A 63 -7.86 1.65 3.61
N VAL A 64 -6.72 1.45 2.93
CA VAL A 64 -6.64 0.66 1.70
C VAL A 64 -7.04 -0.79 1.95
N ALA A 65 -6.54 -1.41 3.01
CA ALA A 65 -6.81 -2.81 3.35
C ALA A 65 -8.29 -3.03 3.72
N THR A 66 -8.87 -2.16 4.54
CA THR A 66 -10.28 -2.28 4.94
C THR A 66 -11.21 -2.04 3.76
N THR A 67 -10.94 -1.02 2.95
CA THR A 67 -11.71 -0.73 1.74
C THR A 67 -11.61 -1.89 0.74
N SER A 68 -10.42 -2.44 0.54
CA SER A 68 -10.23 -3.57 -0.38
C SER A 68 -10.98 -4.80 0.10
N ILE A 69 -10.93 -5.15 1.39
CA ILE A 69 -11.68 -6.30 1.94
C ILE A 69 -13.19 -6.12 1.72
N VAL A 70 -13.73 -4.95 2.05
CA VAL A 70 -15.17 -4.69 1.93
C VAL A 70 -15.64 -4.73 0.48
N LEU A 71 -14.81 -4.29 -0.47
CA LEU A 71 -15.15 -4.32 -1.90
C LEU A 71 -14.95 -5.69 -2.54
N PHE A 72 -13.85 -6.39 -2.21
CA PHE A 72 -13.54 -7.67 -2.86
C PHE A 72 -14.31 -8.85 -2.28
N MET A 73 -14.61 -8.87 -0.98
CA MET A 73 -15.27 -10.02 -0.35
C MET A 73 -16.65 -10.34 -0.95
N PRO A 74 -17.54 -9.36 -1.20
CA PRO A 74 -18.82 -9.62 -1.88
C PRO A 74 -18.62 -10.18 -3.30
N LEU A 75 -17.67 -9.62 -4.05
CA LEU A 75 -17.38 -10.06 -5.43
C LEU A 75 -16.86 -11.49 -5.47
N VAL A 76 -15.95 -11.85 -4.57
CA VAL A 76 -15.42 -13.21 -4.46
C VAL A 76 -16.55 -14.20 -4.15
N PHE A 77 -17.44 -13.85 -3.22
CA PHE A 77 -18.56 -14.72 -2.86
C PHE A 77 -19.57 -14.88 -3.98
N GLU A 78 -19.87 -13.82 -4.73
CA GLU A 78 -20.71 -13.90 -5.93
C GLU A 78 -20.11 -14.85 -6.97
N ILE A 79 -18.81 -14.73 -7.27
CA ILE A 79 -18.13 -15.61 -8.24
C ILE A 79 -18.14 -17.07 -7.75
N SER A 80 -17.81 -17.32 -6.49
CA SER A 80 -17.84 -18.68 -5.93
C SER A 80 -19.25 -19.28 -5.96
N ARG A 81 -20.27 -18.48 -5.68
CA ARG A 81 -21.66 -18.90 -5.77
C ARG A 81 -22.05 -19.25 -7.21
N GLU A 82 -21.68 -18.42 -8.18
CA GLU A 82 -21.95 -18.67 -9.60
C GLU A 82 -21.24 -19.95 -10.08
N GLN A 83 -19.99 -20.17 -9.66
CA GLN A 83 -19.25 -21.39 -9.97
C GLN A 83 -19.96 -22.65 -9.46
N GLN A 84 -20.40 -22.63 -8.19
CA GLN A 84 -21.14 -23.76 -7.61
C GLN A 84 -22.47 -24.01 -8.34
N MET A 85 -23.19 -22.94 -8.71
CA MET A 85 -24.43 -23.06 -9.49
C MET A 85 -24.16 -23.73 -10.85
N ILE A 86 -23.12 -23.31 -11.57
CA ILE A 86 -22.75 -23.90 -12.86
C ILE A 86 -22.36 -25.37 -12.71
N GLU A 87 -21.66 -25.75 -11.65
CA GLU A 87 -21.29 -27.15 -11.39
C GLU A 87 -22.51 -28.03 -11.16
N VAL A 88 -23.49 -27.53 -10.40
CA VAL A 88 -24.77 -28.22 -10.17
C VAL A 88 -25.59 -28.32 -11.46
N GLU A 89 -25.69 -27.27 -12.25
CA GLU A 89 -26.38 -27.34 -13.54
C GLU A 89 -25.68 -28.28 -14.51
N LYS A 90 -24.34 -28.29 -14.51
CA LYS A 90 -23.55 -29.19 -15.36
C LYS A 90 -23.82 -30.66 -15.06
N SER A 91 -24.00 -31.03 -13.78
CA SER A 91 -24.34 -32.41 -13.42
C SER A 91 -25.76 -32.75 -13.88
N GLN A 92 -26.73 -31.86 -13.69
CA GLN A 92 -28.10 -32.06 -14.18
C GLN A 92 -28.17 -32.19 -15.70
N VAL A 93 -27.46 -31.34 -16.44
CA VAL A 93 -27.36 -31.41 -17.91
C VAL A 93 -26.75 -32.74 -18.35
N LYS A 94 -25.73 -33.23 -17.65
CA LYS A 94 -25.12 -34.54 -17.94
C LYS A 94 -26.14 -35.66 -17.79
N ASP A 95 -26.94 -35.64 -16.73
CA ASP A 95 -27.97 -36.66 -16.48
C ASP A 95 -29.10 -36.59 -17.51
N LEU A 96 -29.52 -35.39 -17.91
CA LEU A 96 -30.51 -35.20 -18.98
C LEU A 96 -29.98 -35.62 -20.36
N ARG A 97 -28.71 -35.36 -20.66
CA ARG A 97 -28.10 -35.89 -21.89
C ARG A 97 -28.07 -37.41 -21.90
N ALA A 98 -27.81 -38.05 -20.76
CA ALA A 98 -27.89 -39.51 -20.65
C ALA A 98 -29.31 -40.05 -20.90
N GLN A 99 -30.34 -39.23 -20.67
CA GLN A 99 -31.74 -39.53 -21.02
C GLN A 99 -32.09 -39.22 -22.49
N GLY A 100 -31.16 -38.66 -23.26
CA GLY A 100 -31.33 -38.39 -24.70
C GLY A 100 -31.81 -36.98 -25.06
N TYR A 101 -31.84 -36.04 -24.10
CA TYR A 101 -32.19 -34.65 -24.41
C TYR A 101 -31.12 -33.97 -25.25
N ALA A 102 -31.54 -33.26 -26.30
CA ALA A 102 -30.65 -32.50 -27.17
C ALA A 102 -30.27 -31.15 -26.55
N ASP A 103 -29.09 -30.63 -26.90
CA ASP A 103 -28.56 -29.37 -26.36
C ASP A 103 -29.49 -28.16 -26.57
N ARG A 104 -30.23 -28.14 -27.67
CA ARG A 104 -31.23 -27.10 -27.94
C ARG A 104 -32.40 -27.16 -26.95
N GLN A 105 -32.87 -28.36 -26.62
CA GLN A 105 -33.93 -28.54 -25.63
C GLN A 105 -33.45 -28.14 -24.23
N LEU A 106 -32.19 -28.44 -23.91
CA LEU A 106 -31.56 -28.04 -22.64
C LEU A 106 -31.45 -26.51 -22.52
N GLN A 107 -31.13 -25.82 -23.61
CA GLN A 107 -31.16 -24.35 -23.63
C GLN A 107 -32.57 -23.79 -23.52
N GLU A 108 -33.56 -24.40 -24.19
CA GLU A 108 -34.97 -24.01 -24.08
C GLU A 108 -35.54 -24.25 -22.67
N MET A 109 -34.98 -25.19 -21.91
CA MET A 109 -35.29 -25.42 -20.48
C MET A 109 -34.65 -24.38 -19.54
N GLY A 110 -33.81 -23.47 -20.05
CA GLY A 110 -33.24 -22.37 -19.28
C GLY A 110 -31.92 -22.68 -18.58
N PHE A 111 -31.27 -23.81 -18.87
CA PHE A 111 -29.93 -24.10 -18.35
C PHE A 111 -28.91 -23.10 -18.89
N CYS A 112 -27.93 -22.72 -18.04
CA CYS A 112 -26.93 -21.76 -18.46
C CYS A 112 -26.07 -22.34 -19.59
N GLU A 113 -25.71 -21.48 -20.55
CA GLU A 113 -24.92 -21.87 -21.72
C GLU A 113 -23.55 -22.47 -21.31
N ALA A 114 -22.98 -21.98 -20.20
CA ALA A 114 -21.75 -22.50 -19.62
C ALA A 114 -21.90 -23.97 -19.17
N ALA A 115 -23.01 -24.35 -18.54
CA ALA A 115 -23.28 -25.72 -18.13
C ALA A 115 -23.51 -26.63 -19.35
N VAL A 116 -24.30 -26.17 -20.32
CA VAL A 116 -24.60 -26.94 -21.55
C VAL A 116 -23.33 -27.19 -22.37
N ARG A 117 -22.54 -26.16 -22.66
CA ARG A 117 -21.35 -26.30 -23.51
C ARG A 117 -20.17 -26.99 -22.83
N ARG A 118 -20.03 -26.87 -21.51
CA ARG A 118 -18.90 -27.47 -20.77
C ARG A 118 -19.20 -28.86 -20.22
N ALA A 119 -20.47 -29.29 -20.21
CA ALA A 119 -20.80 -30.68 -19.92
C ALA A 119 -20.21 -31.57 -21.03
N PRO A 120 -19.50 -32.67 -20.69
CA PRO A 120 -18.99 -33.59 -21.70
C PRO A 120 -20.17 -34.17 -22.50
N SER A 121 -20.09 -34.12 -23.83
CA SER A 121 -21.04 -34.82 -24.70
C SER A 121 -20.73 -36.31 -24.60
N VAL A 122 -21.63 -37.09 -24.01
CA VAL A 122 -21.55 -38.55 -24.10
C VAL A 122 -21.84 -38.91 -25.55
N ALA A 123 -20.78 -39.26 -26.28
CA ALA A 123 -20.93 -39.96 -27.56
C ALA A 123 -21.65 -41.27 -27.25
N MET A 124 -22.86 -41.44 -27.80
CA MET A 124 -23.57 -42.71 -27.79
C MET A 124 -22.65 -43.75 -28.42
N ALA A 125 -22.03 -44.60 -27.61
CA ALA A 125 -21.29 -45.75 -28.09
C ALA A 125 -22.32 -46.66 -28.78
N LYS A 126 -22.12 -46.83 -30.07
CA LYS A 126 -23.00 -47.55 -30.99
C LYS A 126 -22.93 -49.05 -30.79
#